data_AF-A0AAI8KFS2-F1
#
_entry.id   AF-A0AAI8KFS2-F1
#
_cell.length_a   1.000
_cell.length_b   1.000
_cell.length_c   1.000
_cell.angle_alpha   90.00
_cell.angle_beta   90.00
_cell.angle_gamma   90.00
#
_symmetry.space_group_name_H-M   'P 1'
#
loop_
_entity.id
_entity.type
_entity.pdbx_description
1 polymer ?
#
loop_
_entity_poly.entity_id
_entity_poly.type
_entity_poly.pdbx_seq_one_letter_code
_entity_poly.pdbx_strand_id
1 'polypeptide(L)'
;MEQNDQIEPLLATVHTLLRADGADDAAEIVQKYPAAAEQTGYDNWNGGTNYWHIQFKMPASDYARLGAKRSQLEEQITAKLRTVTEHQENDCYSAVIVPDREFRADWRSSSQSELPKKVRQNILDGLRLEDVDWSGRLNDVEFLSRLYDLEEMPSTDSRYKDAVGDIWQHRCNNDDWENDWLYSDSRFRLAEGSADHFLRFLCEMVHPLVRPDRNDALKLAEQFNDQLKGAGWELYQAELIAGRPRFAFRSLEHNGGRSVLRAKAVADALNAGWMAKQIERLELAVDTDPELAIGTAKELVETCCKSILTKRGIAFTKSDDMGDLTKKLTKALQLVPEGVSDAAKGAENVRLILRNLTQITSNLTQLRGLYGTGHGKDGQYRGLQPRHARLAVAAAVAFIDFVSETHRHREHTENAEKA
;
A
#
# COMPACT_ATOMS: atom_id res chain seq x y z
N MET A 1 35.71 15.07 11.60
CA MET A 1 34.96 14.77 12.84
C MET A 1 34.98 15.91 13.85
N GLU A 2 36.00 16.79 13.88
CA GLU A 2 36.09 17.87 14.89
C GLU A 2 35.16 19.09 14.69
N GLN A 3 34.52 19.28 13.53
CA GLN A 3 33.71 20.49 13.23
C GLN A 3 32.20 20.37 13.48
N ASN A 4 31.62 19.16 13.52
CA ASN A 4 30.18 18.99 13.71
C ASN A 4 29.76 19.17 15.18
N ASP A 5 30.67 18.93 16.13
CA ASP A 5 30.42 19.04 17.58
C ASP A 5 30.29 20.50 18.07
N GLN A 6 30.62 21.50 17.25
CA GLN A 6 30.54 22.92 17.63
C GLN A 6 29.28 23.64 17.10
N ILE A 7 28.51 23.02 16.20
CA ILE A 7 27.35 23.67 15.56
C ILE A 7 26.08 23.52 16.41
N GLU A 8 25.89 22.38 17.07
CA GLU A 8 24.68 22.12 17.87
C GLU A 8 24.47 23.15 19.01
N PRO A 9 25.49 23.53 19.82
CA PRO A 9 25.34 24.59 20.82
C PRO A 9 25.00 25.97 20.21
N LEU A 10 25.54 26.26 19.02
CA LEU A 10 25.25 27.47 18.27
C LEU A 10 23.77 27.49 17.84
N LEU A 11 23.29 26.39 17.27
CA LEU A 11 21.91 26.23 16.82
C LEU A 11 20.91 26.26 17.98
N ALA A 12 21.26 25.67 19.12
CA ALA A 12 20.45 25.77 20.33
C ALA A 12 20.27 27.23 20.80
N THR A 13 21.33 28.05 20.69
CA THR A 13 21.28 29.48 21.00
C THR A 13 20.44 30.25 19.98
N VAL A 14 20.62 29.97 18.69
CA VAL A 14 19.81 30.54 17.60
C VAL A 14 18.33 30.21 17.76
N HIS A 15 18.00 28.96 18.09
CA HIS A 15 16.63 28.53 18.37
C HIS A 15 16.00 29.35 19.51
N THR A 16 16.72 29.53 20.63
CA THR A 16 16.24 30.34 21.76
C THR A 16 15.96 31.79 21.36
N LEU A 17 16.85 32.40 20.57
CA LEU A 17 16.66 33.77 20.07
C LEU A 17 15.48 33.89 19.09
N LEU A 18 15.28 32.90 18.21
CA LEU A 18 14.14 32.87 17.29
C LEU A 18 12.80 32.77 18.04
N ARG A 19 12.73 31.92 19.08
CA ARG A 19 11.55 31.79 19.94
C ARG A 19 11.25 33.07 20.72
N ALA A 20 12.29 33.75 21.23
CA ALA A 20 12.14 35.02 21.94
C ALA A 20 11.58 36.13 21.03
N ASP A 21 11.90 36.10 19.74
CA ASP A 21 11.43 37.06 18.73
C ASP A 21 10.08 36.70 18.10
N GLY A 22 9.46 35.58 18.50
CA GLY A 22 8.20 35.09 17.91
C GLY A 22 8.35 34.51 16.50
N ALA A 23 9.57 34.20 16.07
CA ALA A 23 9.85 33.54 14.79
C ALA A 23 9.71 32.01 14.93
N ASP A 24 8.51 31.55 15.29
CA ASP A 24 8.24 30.15 15.65
C ASP A 24 8.52 29.17 14.50
N ASP A 25 8.13 29.50 13.26
CA ASP A 25 8.34 28.66 12.07
C ASP A 25 9.85 28.46 11.78
N ALA A 26 10.67 29.50 11.99
CA ALA A 26 12.12 29.42 11.82
C ALA A 26 12.78 28.64 12.97
N ALA A 27 12.30 28.80 14.19
CA ALA A 27 12.75 28.02 15.33
C ALA A 27 12.45 26.52 15.15
N GLU A 28 11.27 26.18 14.64
CA GLU A 28 10.91 24.79 14.36
C GLU A 28 11.88 24.15 13.36
N ILE A 29 12.31 24.88 12.33
CA ILE A 29 13.31 24.38 11.37
C ILE A 29 14.63 24.07 12.06
N VAL A 30 15.13 24.99 12.89
CA VAL A 30 16.40 24.84 13.61
C VAL A 30 16.36 23.67 14.60
N GLN A 31 15.20 23.42 15.21
CA GLN A 31 15.03 22.32 16.17
C GLN A 31 14.86 20.95 15.50
N LYS A 32 14.09 20.90 14.40
CA LYS A 32 13.58 19.64 13.85
C LYS A 32 14.51 19.00 12.84
N TYR A 33 15.27 19.79 12.09
CA TYR A 33 16.05 19.29 10.95
C TYR A 33 17.55 19.34 11.23
N PRO A 34 18.29 18.24 10.95
CA PRO A 34 19.73 18.22 11.12
C PRO A 34 20.39 19.24 10.19
N ALA A 35 21.45 19.87 10.70
CA ALA A 35 22.23 20.85 9.98
C ALA A 35 23.70 20.47 9.87
N ALA A 36 24.36 20.93 8.81
CA ALA A 36 25.80 20.79 8.64
C ALA A 36 26.39 22.09 8.10
N ALA A 37 27.58 22.47 8.56
CA ALA A 37 28.32 23.60 8.00
C ALA A 37 29.13 23.15 6.79
N GLU A 38 28.99 23.87 5.68
CA GLU A 38 29.80 23.71 4.47
C GLU A 38 30.47 25.04 4.11
N GLN A 39 31.79 25.04 3.95
CA GLN A 39 32.51 26.23 3.51
C GLN A 39 32.28 26.43 2.01
N THR A 40 31.65 27.53 1.63
CA THR A 40 31.27 27.82 0.24
C THR A 40 32.19 28.82 -0.44
N GLY A 41 33.03 29.52 0.32
CA GLY A 41 33.97 30.47 -0.24
C GLY A 41 35.01 30.99 0.74
N TYR A 42 36.00 31.67 0.19
CA TYR A 42 37.03 32.39 0.92
C TYR A 42 37.35 33.69 0.16
N ASP A 43 37.33 34.82 0.86
CA ASP A 43 37.75 36.12 0.34
C ASP A 43 39.01 36.59 1.07
N ASN A 44 39.99 37.12 0.33
CA ASN A 44 41.28 37.57 0.84
C ASN A 44 41.43 39.10 0.93
N TRP A 45 40.35 39.88 0.78
CA TRP A 45 40.43 41.34 0.72
C TRP A 45 40.53 42.05 2.09
N ASN A 46 40.24 41.38 3.20
CA ASN A 46 40.09 42.01 4.53
C ASN A 46 40.73 41.24 5.72
N GLY A 47 41.74 40.40 5.46
CA GLY A 47 42.32 39.53 6.50
C GLY A 47 41.91 38.07 6.39
N GLY A 48 41.04 37.74 5.43
CA GLY A 48 40.59 36.39 5.15
C GLY A 48 39.22 36.13 5.75
N THR A 49 38.15 36.17 4.95
CA THR A 49 36.79 35.81 5.40
C THR A 49 36.37 34.50 4.78
N ASN A 50 36.07 33.48 5.59
CA ASN A 50 35.43 32.25 5.13
C ASN A 50 33.91 32.44 5.09
N TYR A 51 33.28 31.97 4.03
CA TYR A 51 31.83 31.92 3.93
C TYR A 51 31.36 30.50 4.20
N TRP A 52 30.41 30.36 5.12
CA TRP A 52 29.88 29.09 5.59
C TRP A 52 28.37 29.05 5.39
N HIS A 53 27.88 27.99 4.75
CA HIS A 53 26.46 27.67 4.71
C HIS A 53 26.14 26.65 5.79
N ILE A 54 25.23 27.01 6.69
CA ILE A 54 24.57 26.07 7.59
C ILE A 54 23.38 25.47 6.83
N GLN A 55 23.56 24.24 6.35
CA GLN A 55 22.60 23.54 5.53
C GLN A 55 21.62 22.73 6.36
N PHE A 56 20.37 23.15 6.43
CA PHE A 56 19.29 22.38 7.04
C PHE A 56 18.73 21.38 6.01
N LYS A 57 18.97 20.09 6.26
CA LYS A 57 18.51 19.01 5.37
C LYS A 57 17.13 18.54 5.83
N MET A 58 16.15 18.62 4.94
CA MET A 58 14.77 18.18 5.23
C MET A 58 14.17 17.34 4.11
N PRO A 59 13.20 16.45 4.40
CA PRO A 59 12.52 15.67 3.38
C PRO A 59 11.99 16.54 2.23
N ALA A 60 12.06 16.04 0.99
CA ALA A 60 11.68 16.81 -0.20
C ALA A 60 10.21 17.28 -0.18
N SER A 61 9.33 16.52 0.48
CA SER A 61 7.92 16.88 0.71
C SER A 61 7.76 18.10 1.62
N ASP A 62 8.51 18.15 2.73
CA ASP A 62 8.50 19.28 3.67
C ASP A 62 9.15 20.51 3.03
N TYR A 63 10.25 20.31 2.29
CA TYR A 63 10.89 21.34 1.48
C TYR A 63 9.91 22.00 0.49
N ALA A 64 9.13 21.18 -0.24
CA ALA A 64 8.15 21.68 -1.20
C ALA A 64 7.02 22.47 -0.53
N ARG A 65 6.61 22.10 0.69
CA ARG A 65 5.56 22.80 1.46
C ARG A 65 5.97 24.21 1.89
N LEU A 66 7.26 24.45 2.10
CA LEU A 66 7.75 25.79 2.44
C LEU A 66 7.50 26.80 1.32
N GLY A 67 7.61 26.37 0.05
CA GLY A 67 7.31 27.19 -1.12
C GLY A 67 7.98 28.57 -1.06
N ALA A 68 7.17 29.63 -1.21
CA ALA A 68 7.65 31.02 -1.18
C ALA A 68 8.14 31.49 0.20
N LYS A 69 7.76 30.81 1.30
CA LYS A 69 8.18 31.19 2.66
C LYS A 69 9.65 30.85 2.93
N ARG A 70 10.27 29.98 2.13
CA ARG A 70 11.65 29.49 2.34
C ARG A 70 12.66 30.63 2.52
N SER A 71 12.65 31.60 1.60
CA SER A 71 13.62 32.71 1.63
C SER A 71 13.50 33.55 2.90
N GLN A 72 12.27 33.77 3.38
CA GLN A 72 12.01 34.50 4.62
C GLN A 72 12.55 33.74 5.84
N LEU A 73 12.39 32.42 5.86
CA LEU A 73 12.87 31.56 6.95
C LEU A 73 14.39 31.49 6.98
N GLU A 74 15.03 31.34 5.81
CA GLU A 74 16.49 31.40 5.67
C GLU A 74 17.06 32.74 6.14
N GLU A 75 16.41 33.86 5.82
CA GLU A 75 16.81 35.20 6.25
C GLU A 75 16.68 35.37 7.77
N GLN A 76 15.58 34.90 8.38
CA GLN A 76 15.38 34.95 9.83
C GLN A 76 16.45 34.16 10.58
N ILE A 77 16.73 32.93 10.14
CA ILE A 77 17.76 32.10 10.77
C ILE A 77 19.15 32.71 10.56
N THR A 78 19.46 33.20 9.35
CA THR A 78 20.73 33.87 9.03
C THR A 78 20.97 35.09 9.90
N ALA A 79 19.94 35.92 10.13
CA ALA A 79 20.06 37.10 10.99
C ALA A 79 20.46 36.70 12.41
N LYS A 80 19.88 35.62 12.95
CA LYS A 80 20.24 35.11 14.29
C LYS A 80 21.60 34.44 14.34
N LEU A 81 21.97 33.69 13.32
CA LEU A 81 23.32 33.15 13.19
C LEU A 81 24.36 34.26 13.24
N ARG A 82 24.15 35.36 12.51
CA ARG A 82 25.05 36.52 12.53
C ARG A 82 25.16 37.17 13.91
N THR A 83 24.05 37.31 14.64
CA THR A 83 24.08 37.84 16.01
C THR A 83 24.90 36.96 16.95
N VAL A 84 24.76 35.64 16.87
CA VAL A 84 25.50 34.73 17.76
C VAL A 84 26.97 34.62 17.38
N THR A 85 27.30 34.78 16.10
CA THR A 85 28.67 34.64 15.56
C THR A 85 29.40 35.98 15.37
N GLU A 86 28.85 37.10 15.86
CA GLU A 86 29.43 38.44 15.69
C GLU A 86 30.88 38.56 16.21
N HIS A 87 31.26 37.74 17.17
CA HIS A 87 32.62 37.66 17.74
C HIS A 87 33.63 36.91 16.84
N GLN A 88 33.18 36.28 15.75
CA GLN A 88 34.02 35.55 14.80
C GLN A 88 34.33 36.45 13.60
N GLU A 89 35.41 37.23 13.69
CA GLU A 89 35.73 38.29 12.72
C GLU A 89 36.03 37.78 11.29
N ASN A 90 36.39 36.51 11.14
CA ASN A 90 36.83 35.91 9.88
C ASN A 90 35.85 34.88 9.30
N ASP A 91 34.69 34.65 9.93
CA ASP A 91 33.73 33.64 9.47
C ASP A 91 32.34 34.27 9.30
N CYS A 92 31.75 34.10 8.12
CA CYS A 92 30.41 34.59 7.80
C CYS A 92 29.47 33.40 7.57
N TYR A 93 28.44 33.27 8.41
CA TYR A 93 27.48 32.18 8.35
C TYR A 93 26.16 32.61 7.73
N SER A 94 25.60 31.76 6.86
CA SER A 94 24.25 31.88 6.34
C SER A 94 23.49 30.56 6.46
N ALA A 95 22.18 30.64 6.68
CA ALA A 95 21.31 29.48 6.69
C ALA A 95 20.81 29.18 5.28
N VAL A 96 20.88 27.92 4.88
CA VAL A 96 20.31 27.46 3.61
C VAL A 96 19.50 26.21 3.89
N ILE A 97 18.25 26.20 3.42
CA ILE A 97 17.39 25.04 3.50
C ILE A 97 17.55 24.26 2.21
N VAL A 98 17.85 22.97 2.31
CA VAL A 98 18.06 22.10 1.16
C VAL A 98 17.17 20.86 1.26
N PRO A 99 16.62 20.38 0.13
CA PRO A 99 15.92 19.10 0.13
C PRO A 99 16.95 17.99 0.32
N ASP A 100 16.66 17.08 1.24
CA ASP A 100 17.45 15.88 1.39
C ASP A 100 17.30 15.01 0.13
N ARG A 101 18.40 14.39 -0.28
CA ARG A 101 18.42 13.61 -1.52
C ARG A 101 17.73 12.28 -1.28
N GLU A 102 16.59 12.07 -1.94
CA GLU A 102 15.88 10.79 -1.85
C GLU A 102 16.56 9.73 -2.71
N PHE A 103 17.29 8.82 -2.06
CA PHE A 103 17.87 7.64 -2.70
C PHE A 103 16.87 6.49 -2.62
N ARG A 104 15.82 6.55 -3.46
CA ARG A 104 14.85 5.45 -3.63
C ARG A 104 14.99 4.85 -5.02
N ALA A 105 15.33 3.56 -5.10
CA ALA A 105 15.50 2.84 -6.37
C ALA A 105 14.24 2.84 -7.26
N ASP A 106 13.09 3.08 -6.64
CA ASP A 106 11.75 3.03 -7.18
C ASP A 106 11.10 4.43 -7.30
N TRP A 107 11.85 5.53 -7.28
CA TRP A 107 11.28 6.90 -7.36
C TRP A 107 10.50 7.19 -8.67
N ARG A 108 10.71 6.38 -9.71
CA ARG A 108 9.94 6.39 -10.96
C ARG A 108 8.69 5.50 -10.91
N SER A 109 8.47 4.78 -9.81
CA SER A 109 7.27 4.00 -9.55
C SER A 109 6.20 4.91 -8.93
N SER A 110 4.99 4.84 -9.48
CA SER A 110 3.89 5.79 -9.25
C SER A 110 3.08 5.53 -7.97
N SER A 111 3.63 4.85 -6.97
CA SER A 111 2.88 4.30 -5.83
C SER A 111 3.00 5.12 -4.54
N GLN A 112 2.24 6.22 -4.44
CA GLN A 112 1.94 6.92 -3.18
C GLN A 112 0.69 6.33 -2.48
N SER A 113 0.62 5.01 -2.26
CA SER A 113 -0.45 4.43 -1.42
C SER A 113 0.12 4.14 -0.03
N GLU A 114 -0.10 5.01 0.96
CA GLU A 114 0.48 4.79 2.29
C GLU A 114 -0.17 3.58 2.99
N LEU A 115 0.63 2.58 3.38
CA LEU A 115 0.20 1.45 4.21
C LEU A 115 -0.09 1.96 5.65
N PRO A 116 -1.33 1.88 6.15
CA PRO A 116 -1.67 2.43 7.46
C PRO A 116 -0.86 1.78 8.59
N LYS A 117 -0.41 2.58 9.55
CA LYS A 117 0.33 2.11 10.74
C LYS A 117 -0.38 0.96 11.47
N LYS A 118 -1.71 1.05 11.61
CA LYS A 118 -2.52 0.00 12.26
C LYS A 118 -2.39 -1.37 11.57
N VAL A 119 -2.29 -1.39 10.24
CA VAL A 119 -2.14 -2.64 9.48
C VAL A 119 -0.76 -3.25 9.72
N ARG A 120 0.28 -2.41 9.80
CA ARG A 120 1.64 -2.83 10.15
C ARG A 120 1.70 -3.41 11.56
N GLN A 121 1.09 -2.73 12.53
CA GLN A 121 0.98 -3.21 13.91
C GLN A 121 0.24 -4.54 14.00
N ASN A 122 -0.90 -4.69 13.34
CA ASN A 122 -1.63 -5.97 13.32
C ASN A 122 -0.79 -7.13 12.79
N ILE A 123 0.01 -6.90 11.74
CA ILE A 123 0.90 -7.92 11.18
C ILE A 123 2.01 -8.28 12.19
N LEU A 124 2.65 -7.29 12.80
CA LEU A 124 3.69 -7.51 13.82
C LEU A 124 3.14 -8.23 15.06
N ASP A 125 1.93 -7.88 15.51
CA ASP A 125 1.26 -8.55 16.62
C ASP A 125 0.89 -9.99 16.26
N GLY A 126 0.48 -10.26 15.01
CA GLY A 126 0.26 -11.61 14.51
C GLY A 126 1.54 -12.45 14.54
N LEU A 127 2.67 -11.87 14.12
CA LEU A 127 3.98 -12.52 14.18
C LEU A 127 4.40 -12.86 15.62
N ARG A 128 4.15 -11.95 16.57
CA ARG A 128 4.37 -12.19 18.01
C ARG A 128 3.51 -13.33 18.55
N LEU A 129 2.22 -13.33 18.23
CA LEU A 129 1.27 -14.32 18.73
C LEU A 129 1.58 -15.73 18.23
N GLU A 130 2.10 -15.84 17.02
CA GLU A 130 2.49 -17.11 16.40
C GLU A 130 3.95 -17.49 16.67
N ASP A 131 4.70 -16.67 17.43
CA ASP A 131 6.14 -16.82 17.70
C ASP A 131 6.94 -17.11 16.43
N VAL A 132 6.66 -16.31 15.38
CA VAL A 132 7.27 -16.51 14.07
C VAL A 132 8.71 -16.03 14.09
N ASP A 133 9.62 -16.95 13.82
CA ASP A 133 11.01 -16.64 13.51
C ASP A 133 11.09 -15.84 12.19
N TRP A 134 11.34 -14.54 12.32
CA TRP A 134 11.35 -13.60 11.20
C TRP A 134 12.61 -13.70 10.35
N SER A 135 13.77 -14.07 10.93
CA SER A 135 15.03 -14.28 10.20
C SER A 135 15.15 -15.68 9.60
N GLY A 136 14.26 -16.60 10.02
CA GLY A 136 14.18 -17.94 9.47
C GLY A 136 15.51 -18.68 9.66
N ARG A 137 16.12 -19.18 8.59
CA ARG A 137 17.40 -19.89 8.72
C ARG A 137 18.62 -18.99 8.88
N LEU A 138 18.47 -17.68 8.71
CA LEU A 138 19.54 -16.70 8.89
C LEU A 138 19.56 -16.22 10.34
N ASN A 139 20.72 -15.75 10.81
CA ASN A 139 20.74 -14.99 12.06
C ASN A 139 20.25 -13.54 11.84
N ASP A 140 19.92 -12.85 12.92
CA ASP A 140 19.38 -11.50 12.92
C ASP A 140 20.24 -10.52 12.11
N VAL A 141 21.57 -10.59 12.23
CA VAL A 141 22.51 -9.74 11.49
C VAL A 141 22.48 -10.07 9.99
N GLU A 142 22.60 -11.34 9.62
CA GLU A 142 22.56 -11.80 8.22
C GLU A 142 21.25 -11.42 7.52
N PHE A 143 20.12 -11.51 8.23
CA PHE A 143 18.83 -11.08 7.71
C PHE A 143 18.80 -9.56 7.53
N LEU A 144 19.13 -8.79 8.57
CA LEU A 144 18.99 -7.35 8.58
C LEU A 144 19.97 -6.65 7.63
N SER A 145 21.19 -7.18 7.45
CA SER A 145 22.17 -6.69 6.47
C SER A 145 21.68 -6.78 5.02
N ARG A 146 20.61 -7.55 4.75
CA ARG A 146 20.00 -7.63 3.40
C ARG A 146 19.04 -6.47 3.13
N LEU A 147 18.61 -5.77 4.19
CA LEU A 147 17.64 -4.68 4.15
C LEU A 147 18.26 -3.33 4.54
N TYR A 148 19.28 -3.33 5.40
CA TYR A 148 19.84 -2.15 6.04
C TYR A 148 21.36 -2.18 6.01
N ASP A 149 21.97 -1.00 5.98
CA ASP A 149 23.41 -0.82 6.18
C ASP A 149 23.70 -0.73 7.69
N LEU A 150 23.86 -1.90 8.32
CA LEU A 150 24.00 -1.99 9.77
C LEU A 150 25.32 -1.41 10.30
N GLU A 151 26.37 -1.32 9.46
CA GLU A 151 27.67 -0.78 9.86
C GLU A 151 27.62 0.76 10.03
N GLU A 152 26.73 1.42 9.29
CA GLU A 152 26.47 2.86 9.38
C GLU A 152 25.36 3.21 10.40
N MET A 153 24.69 2.20 10.95
CA MET A 153 23.64 2.40 11.96
C MET A 153 24.21 2.43 13.38
N PRO A 154 23.72 3.33 14.25
CA PRO A 154 24.20 3.41 15.62
C PRO A 154 23.80 2.18 16.45
N SER A 155 24.68 1.79 17.37
CA SER A 155 24.37 0.83 18.43
C SER A 155 23.39 1.43 19.44
N THR A 156 22.50 0.62 20.03
CA THR A 156 21.73 1.03 21.22
C THR A 156 22.49 0.80 22.51
N ASP A 157 23.56 0.00 22.47
CA ASP A 157 24.51 -0.19 23.55
C ASP A 157 25.83 0.53 23.23
N SER A 158 26.13 1.56 24.02
CA SER A 158 27.36 2.37 23.90
C SER A 158 28.68 1.58 23.93
N ARG A 159 28.67 0.31 24.36
CA ARG A 159 29.84 -0.57 24.34
C ARG A 159 30.23 -1.03 22.93
N TYR A 160 29.30 -0.98 21.98
CA TYR A 160 29.52 -1.39 20.60
C TYR A 160 29.49 -0.19 19.65
N LYS A 161 30.28 -0.28 18.58
CA LYS A 161 30.49 0.80 17.63
C LYS A 161 29.25 1.06 16.75
N ASP A 162 28.60 -0.01 16.32
CA ASP A 162 27.56 -0.02 15.29
C ASP A 162 26.48 -1.07 15.62
N ALA A 163 25.40 -1.06 14.85
CA ALA A 163 24.30 -1.99 15.04
C ALA A 163 24.71 -3.46 14.76
N VAL A 164 25.72 -3.70 13.91
CA VAL A 164 26.23 -5.06 13.68
C VAL A 164 26.78 -5.67 14.97
N GLY A 165 27.71 -4.97 15.63
CA GLY A 165 28.34 -5.48 16.85
C GLY A 165 27.34 -5.65 17.99
N ASP A 166 26.43 -4.70 18.13
CA ASP A 166 25.34 -4.68 19.11
C ASP A 166 24.42 -5.90 18.96
N ILE A 167 23.82 -6.06 17.78
CA ILE A 167 22.88 -7.14 17.49
C ILE A 167 23.60 -8.48 17.57
N TRP A 168 24.81 -8.60 17.01
CA TRP A 168 25.56 -9.85 17.07
C TRP A 168 25.84 -10.28 18.50
N GLN A 169 26.28 -9.35 19.36
CA GLN A 169 26.57 -9.69 20.74
C GLN A 169 25.30 -10.19 21.44
N HIS A 170 24.20 -9.46 21.33
CA HIS A 170 23.00 -9.74 22.10
C HIS A 170 22.17 -10.90 21.56
N ARG A 171 22.12 -11.10 20.23
CA ARG A 171 21.30 -12.14 19.59
C ARG A 171 22.06 -13.39 19.18
N CYS A 172 23.37 -13.31 18.96
CA CYS A 172 24.16 -14.47 18.53
C CYS A 172 25.09 -15.00 19.62
N ASN A 173 25.74 -14.11 20.39
CA ASN A 173 26.74 -14.52 21.39
C ASN A 173 26.13 -14.76 22.78
N ASN A 174 25.21 -13.89 23.21
CA ASN A 174 24.58 -13.97 24.54
C ASN A 174 23.17 -14.58 24.52
N ASP A 175 22.40 -14.35 23.46
CA ASP A 175 20.98 -14.68 23.36
C ASP A 175 20.14 -14.11 24.52
N ASP A 176 20.31 -12.81 24.79
CA ASP A 176 19.74 -12.11 25.96
C ASP A 176 18.68 -11.05 25.61
N TRP A 177 18.28 -10.96 24.34
CA TRP A 177 17.16 -10.13 23.86
C TRP A 177 15.93 -11.00 23.54
N GLU A 178 14.74 -10.42 23.52
CA GLU A 178 13.49 -11.11 23.14
C GLU A 178 13.45 -11.35 21.63
N ASN A 179 12.78 -12.42 21.15
CA ASN A 179 12.72 -12.75 19.71
C ASN A 179 12.07 -11.65 18.85
N ASP A 180 11.21 -10.83 19.43
CA ASP A 180 10.47 -9.76 18.78
C ASP A 180 11.08 -8.37 19.01
N TRP A 181 12.32 -8.29 19.56
CA TRP A 181 13.02 -7.04 19.87
C TRP A 181 12.98 -6.04 18.71
N LEU A 182 13.12 -6.55 17.48
CA LEU A 182 13.14 -5.78 16.24
C LEU A 182 11.87 -4.96 16.03
N TYR A 183 10.72 -5.45 16.49
CA TYR A 183 9.42 -4.82 16.22
C TYR A 183 9.24 -3.51 16.97
N SER A 184 9.98 -3.33 18.06
CA SER A 184 9.98 -2.14 18.91
C SER A 184 11.22 -1.26 18.73
N ASP A 185 12.24 -1.74 18.01
CA ASP A 185 13.49 -1.01 17.81
C ASP A 185 13.30 0.17 16.84
N SER A 186 13.59 1.37 17.34
CA SER A 186 13.37 2.64 16.65
C SER A 186 14.31 2.85 15.45
N ARG A 187 15.44 2.12 15.37
CA ARG A 187 16.38 2.21 14.25
C ARG A 187 15.74 1.67 12.96
N PHE A 188 14.91 0.64 13.06
CA PHE A 188 14.31 -0.07 11.92
C PHE A 188 12.94 0.48 11.51
N ARG A 189 12.26 1.18 12.44
CA ARG A 189 10.98 1.89 12.21
C ARG A 189 9.93 1.02 11.50
N LEU A 190 9.77 -0.25 11.84
CA LEU A 190 8.82 -1.13 11.16
C LEU A 190 7.36 -0.62 11.30
N ALA A 191 6.97 -0.17 12.49
CA ALA A 191 5.62 0.37 12.72
C ALA A 191 5.44 1.81 12.22
N GLU A 192 6.45 2.68 12.38
CA GLU A 192 6.36 4.12 12.08
C GLU A 192 6.90 4.53 10.70
N GLY A 193 7.57 3.62 9.99
CA GLY A 193 8.33 3.90 8.76
C GLY A 193 7.47 4.07 7.51
N SER A 194 8.07 3.91 6.34
CA SER A 194 7.34 3.93 5.07
C SER A 194 6.72 2.56 4.75
N ALA A 195 5.70 2.56 3.89
CA ALA A 195 5.10 1.33 3.36
C ALA A 195 6.13 0.45 2.64
N ASP A 196 6.99 1.05 1.81
CA ASP A 196 8.06 0.34 1.09
C ASP A 196 9.02 -0.38 2.04
N HIS A 197 9.53 0.29 3.08
CA HIS A 197 10.43 -0.36 4.06
C HIS A 197 9.75 -1.57 4.72
N PHE A 198 8.50 -1.41 5.15
CA PHE A 198 7.76 -2.49 5.79
C PHE A 198 7.47 -3.65 4.83
N LEU A 199 7.05 -3.36 3.60
CA LEU A 199 6.75 -4.39 2.61
C LEU A 199 8.01 -5.13 2.14
N ARG A 200 9.16 -4.44 2.05
CA ARG A 200 10.47 -5.09 1.81
C ARG A 200 10.86 -6.04 2.93
N PHE A 201 10.62 -5.64 4.18
CA PHE A 201 10.84 -6.52 5.32
C PHE A 201 9.99 -7.80 5.21
N LEU A 202 8.70 -7.69 4.90
CA LEU A 202 7.83 -8.86 4.70
C LEU A 202 8.27 -9.73 3.51
N CYS A 203 8.66 -9.12 2.38
CA CYS A 203 9.23 -9.84 1.23
C CYS A 203 10.49 -10.63 1.62
N GLU A 204 11.37 -10.02 2.41
CA GLU A 204 12.62 -10.64 2.82
C GLU A 204 12.36 -11.79 3.79
N MET A 205 11.39 -11.66 4.71
CA MET A 205 10.96 -12.76 5.56
C MET A 205 10.65 -13.99 4.71
N VAL A 206 9.82 -13.87 3.67
CA VAL A 206 9.42 -15.01 2.81
C VAL A 206 10.42 -15.32 1.68
N HIS A 207 11.60 -14.68 1.67
CA HIS A 207 12.58 -14.90 0.62
C HIS A 207 13.17 -16.32 0.69
N PRO A 208 13.43 -17.02 -0.44
CA PRO A 208 13.93 -18.40 -0.43
C PRO A 208 15.26 -18.64 0.32
N LEU A 209 16.06 -17.59 0.52
CA LEU A 209 17.29 -17.67 1.32
C LEU A 209 17.03 -17.54 2.83
N VAL A 210 15.92 -16.95 3.22
CA VAL A 210 15.50 -16.75 4.62
C VAL A 210 14.60 -17.90 5.04
N ARG A 211 13.59 -18.23 4.23
CA ARG A 211 12.67 -19.34 4.44
C ARG A 211 12.65 -20.24 3.21
N PRO A 212 13.55 -21.25 3.16
CA PRO A 212 13.62 -22.14 2.01
C PRO A 212 12.32 -22.91 1.81
N ASP A 213 11.73 -23.46 2.87
CA ASP A 213 10.52 -24.27 2.74
C ASP A 213 9.42 -23.51 1.98
N ARG A 214 8.96 -24.11 0.88
CA ARG A 214 8.02 -23.47 -0.03
C ARG A 214 6.66 -23.31 0.63
N ASN A 215 6.19 -24.30 1.37
CA ASN A 215 4.86 -24.25 1.98
C ASN A 215 4.84 -23.23 3.11
N ASP A 216 5.91 -23.16 3.91
CA ASP A 216 6.01 -22.16 4.98
C ASP A 216 6.09 -20.73 4.42
N ALA A 217 6.86 -20.51 3.35
CA ALA A 217 6.93 -19.20 2.69
C ALA A 217 5.58 -18.80 2.07
N LEU A 218 4.87 -19.73 1.43
CA LEU A 218 3.53 -19.49 0.87
C LEU A 218 2.50 -19.17 1.97
N LYS A 219 2.48 -19.96 3.05
CA LYS A 219 1.57 -19.76 4.19
C LYS A 219 1.77 -18.40 4.83
N LEU A 220 3.02 -18.00 5.09
CA LEU A 220 3.31 -16.72 5.70
C LEU A 220 2.97 -15.55 4.77
N ALA A 221 3.25 -15.66 3.47
CA ALA A 221 2.84 -14.66 2.49
C ALA A 221 1.31 -14.52 2.38
N GLU A 222 0.57 -15.61 2.55
CA GLU A 222 -0.90 -15.61 2.61
C GLU A 222 -1.41 -14.87 3.84
N GLN A 223 -0.86 -15.18 5.03
CA GLN A 223 -1.18 -14.47 6.29
C GLN A 223 -0.91 -12.96 6.19
N PHE A 224 0.21 -12.55 5.60
CA PHE A 224 0.48 -11.13 5.33
C PHE A 224 -0.58 -10.52 4.41
N ASN A 225 -0.91 -11.20 3.33
CA ASN A 225 -1.88 -10.73 2.36
C ASN A 225 -3.29 -10.57 2.92
N ASP A 226 -3.69 -11.34 3.94
CA ASP A 226 -4.97 -11.17 4.61
C ASP A 226 -5.13 -9.79 5.26
N GLN A 227 -4.03 -9.23 5.79
CA GLN A 227 -4.01 -7.87 6.32
C GLN A 227 -3.74 -6.82 5.23
N LEU A 228 -2.81 -7.08 4.32
CA LEU A 228 -2.37 -6.11 3.30
C LEU A 228 -3.47 -5.80 2.27
N LYS A 229 -4.26 -6.80 1.84
CA LYS A 229 -5.31 -6.60 0.84
C LYS A 229 -6.35 -5.58 1.29
N GLY A 230 -6.70 -5.61 2.58
CA GLY A 230 -7.60 -4.61 3.19
C GLY A 230 -7.05 -3.18 3.13
N ALA A 231 -5.74 -3.04 3.03
CA ALA A 231 -5.02 -1.78 2.90
C ALA A 231 -4.64 -1.43 1.44
N GLY A 232 -5.12 -2.18 0.46
CA GLY A 232 -4.82 -1.93 -0.95
C GLY A 232 -3.40 -2.33 -1.37
N TRP A 233 -2.77 -3.28 -0.68
CA TRP A 233 -1.45 -3.82 -1.00
C TRP A 233 -1.50 -5.34 -1.11
N GLU A 234 -0.58 -5.92 -1.85
CA GLU A 234 -0.34 -7.36 -1.79
C GLU A 234 1.12 -7.72 -2.04
N LEU A 235 1.53 -8.85 -1.46
CA LEU A 235 2.71 -9.61 -1.84
C LEU A 235 2.31 -10.61 -2.93
N TYR A 236 2.85 -10.43 -4.13
CA TYR A 236 2.65 -11.33 -5.25
C TYR A 236 3.93 -12.09 -5.57
N GLN A 237 3.80 -13.31 -6.08
CA GLN A 237 4.94 -14.07 -6.55
C GLN A 237 5.49 -13.42 -7.84
N ALA A 238 6.66 -12.80 -7.75
CA ALA A 238 7.28 -12.11 -8.87
C ALA A 238 8.07 -13.07 -9.76
N GLU A 239 8.78 -14.01 -9.16
CA GLU A 239 9.61 -14.98 -9.87
C GLU A 239 9.83 -16.27 -9.05
N LEU A 240 10.61 -17.19 -9.62
CA LEU A 240 11.04 -18.43 -8.97
C LEU A 240 12.57 -18.46 -8.92
N ILE A 241 13.12 -18.72 -7.72
CA ILE A 241 14.54 -19.01 -7.52
C ILE A 241 14.66 -20.50 -7.24
N ALA A 242 15.23 -21.26 -8.18
CA ALA A 242 15.38 -22.72 -8.07
C ALA A 242 14.06 -23.44 -7.69
N GLY A 243 12.94 -23.00 -8.29
CA GLY A 243 11.61 -23.56 -8.02
C GLY A 243 10.93 -23.08 -6.72
N ARG A 244 11.57 -22.17 -5.97
CA ARG A 244 11.00 -21.54 -4.77
C ARG A 244 10.49 -20.12 -5.09
N PRO A 245 9.33 -19.70 -4.57
CA PRO A 245 8.73 -18.40 -4.89
C PRO A 245 9.56 -17.25 -4.32
N ARG A 246 9.87 -16.24 -5.14
CA ARG A 246 10.33 -14.93 -4.67
C ARG A 246 9.16 -13.97 -4.77
N PHE A 247 8.83 -13.35 -3.65
CA PHE A 247 7.75 -12.37 -3.56
C PHE A 247 8.26 -10.95 -3.79
N ALA A 248 7.39 -10.12 -4.38
CA ALA A 248 7.49 -8.67 -4.41
C ALA A 248 6.14 -8.09 -3.99
N PHE A 249 6.07 -6.77 -3.77
CA PHE A 249 4.83 -6.11 -3.38
C PHE A 249 4.31 -5.18 -4.48
N ARG A 250 2.99 -4.97 -4.53
CA ARG A 250 2.34 -3.99 -5.43
C ARG A 250 1.11 -3.37 -4.80
N SER A 251 0.77 -2.16 -5.23
CA SER A 251 -0.47 -1.49 -4.82
C SER A 251 -1.65 -1.95 -5.69
N LEU A 252 -2.75 -2.29 -5.03
CA LEU A 252 -4.04 -2.67 -5.62
C LEU A 252 -4.88 -1.46 -6.05
N GLU A 253 -4.41 -0.23 -5.79
CA GLU A 253 -5.10 1.01 -6.17
C GLU A 253 -4.97 1.39 -7.65
N HIS A 254 -4.23 0.61 -8.45
CA HIS A 254 -4.44 0.63 -9.89
C HIS A 254 -5.88 0.16 -10.20
N ASN A 255 -6.69 1.12 -10.65
CA ASN A 255 -8.11 1.20 -11.02
C ASN A 255 -8.85 -0.02 -11.67
N GLY A 256 -8.36 -1.25 -11.53
CA GLY A 256 -9.08 -2.51 -11.77
C GLY A 256 -9.37 -3.32 -10.50
N GLY A 257 -8.55 -3.20 -9.44
CA GLY A 257 -8.58 -4.10 -8.29
C GLY A 257 -9.75 -3.92 -7.31
N ARG A 258 -10.24 -2.69 -7.10
CA ARG A 258 -11.31 -2.44 -6.10
C ARG A 258 -12.66 -3.09 -6.43
N SER A 259 -12.98 -3.25 -7.72
CA SER A 259 -14.13 -4.09 -8.08
C SER A 259 -13.83 -5.56 -7.87
N VAL A 260 -12.62 -6.02 -8.19
CA VAL A 260 -12.31 -7.46 -8.25
C VAL A 260 -12.04 -8.09 -6.87
N LEU A 261 -11.48 -7.34 -5.92
CA LEU A 261 -11.35 -7.76 -4.51
C LEU A 261 -12.73 -8.04 -3.86
N ARG A 262 -13.75 -7.28 -4.25
CA ARG A 262 -15.14 -7.53 -3.83
C ARG A 262 -15.67 -8.85 -4.40
N ALA A 263 -15.32 -9.18 -5.65
CA ALA A 263 -15.67 -10.48 -6.24
C ALA A 263 -14.98 -11.65 -5.53
N LYS A 264 -13.74 -11.47 -5.06
CA LYS A 264 -13.00 -12.50 -4.33
C LYS A 264 -13.68 -12.82 -2.99
N ALA A 265 -14.06 -11.79 -2.23
CA ALA A 265 -14.87 -11.94 -1.02
C ALA A 265 -16.24 -12.62 -1.28
N VAL A 266 -16.84 -12.38 -2.46
CA VAL A 266 -18.08 -13.04 -2.88
C VAL A 266 -17.87 -14.49 -3.30
N ALA A 267 -16.73 -14.81 -3.94
CA ALA A 267 -16.37 -16.17 -4.33
C ALA A 267 -16.09 -17.06 -3.11
N ASP A 268 -15.41 -16.52 -2.09
CA ASP A 268 -15.18 -17.18 -0.81
C ASP A 268 -16.52 -17.43 -0.08
N ALA A 269 -17.46 -16.47 -0.15
CA ALA A 269 -18.78 -16.60 0.45
C ALA A 269 -19.70 -17.63 -0.24
N LEU A 270 -19.43 -18.03 -1.49
CA LEU A 270 -20.29 -18.91 -2.27
C LEU A 270 -19.80 -20.37 -2.37
N ASN A 271 -18.63 -20.69 -1.82
CA ASN A 271 -18.06 -22.05 -1.75
C ASN A 271 -17.87 -22.73 -3.12
N ALA A 272 -17.20 -22.05 -4.06
CA ALA A 272 -16.81 -22.68 -5.32
C ALA A 272 -15.41 -22.22 -5.74
N GLY A 273 -14.38 -23.05 -5.49
CA GLY A 273 -13.00 -22.81 -5.91
C GLY A 273 -12.82 -22.54 -7.42
N TRP A 274 -13.85 -22.78 -8.23
CA TRP A 274 -13.89 -22.41 -9.66
C TRP A 274 -14.09 -20.91 -9.91
N MET A 275 -14.85 -20.18 -9.08
CA MET A 275 -15.07 -18.74 -9.27
C MET A 275 -13.84 -17.90 -8.94
N ALA A 276 -13.06 -18.30 -7.93
CA ALA A 276 -11.77 -17.69 -7.60
C ALA A 276 -10.81 -17.71 -8.81
N LYS A 277 -10.78 -18.81 -9.56
CA LYS A 277 -9.98 -18.96 -10.77
C LYS A 277 -10.44 -18.04 -11.91
N GLN A 278 -11.75 -17.77 -12.02
CA GLN A 278 -12.28 -16.82 -13.02
C GLN A 278 -11.99 -15.37 -12.64
N ILE A 279 -11.97 -15.06 -11.34
CA ILE A 279 -11.60 -13.74 -10.81
C ILE A 279 -10.12 -13.46 -11.05
N GLU A 280 -9.23 -14.42 -10.76
CA GLU A 280 -7.80 -14.30 -11.07
C GLU A 280 -7.55 -14.12 -12.58
N ARG A 281 -8.30 -14.85 -13.43
CA ARG A 281 -8.25 -14.66 -14.88
C ARG A 281 -8.71 -13.26 -15.31
N LEU A 282 -9.74 -12.72 -14.67
CA LEU A 282 -10.19 -11.35 -14.90
C LEU A 282 -9.10 -10.33 -14.54
N GLU A 283 -8.40 -10.51 -13.41
CA GLU A 283 -7.30 -9.62 -12.97
C GLU A 283 -6.17 -9.57 -14.01
N LEU A 284 -5.76 -10.73 -14.54
CA LEU A 284 -4.68 -10.82 -15.50
C LEU A 284 -5.09 -10.30 -16.89
N ALA A 285 -6.34 -10.50 -17.29
CA ALA A 285 -6.84 -10.18 -18.63
C ALA A 285 -7.30 -8.73 -18.80
N VAL A 286 -7.71 -8.02 -17.75
CA VAL A 286 -8.39 -6.72 -17.90
C VAL A 286 -7.57 -5.66 -18.67
N ASP A 287 -6.24 -5.71 -18.54
CA ASP A 287 -5.31 -4.81 -19.20
C ASP A 287 -4.66 -5.40 -20.45
N THR A 288 -4.54 -6.73 -20.52
CA THR A 288 -3.79 -7.44 -21.57
C THR A 288 -4.67 -8.04 -22.66
N ASP A 289 -5.90 -8.44 -22.32
CA ASP A 289 -6.89 -9.03 -23.21
C ASP A 289 -8.33 -8.59 -22.80
N PRO A 290 -8.75 -7.38 -23.21
CA PRO A 290 -10.07 -6.83 -22.89
C PRO A 290 -11.24 -7.71 -23.33
N GLU A 291 -11.09 -8.46 -24.43
CA GLU A 291 -12.14 -9.32 -24.96
C GLU A 291 -12.31 -10.57 -24.10
N LEU A 292 -11.20 -11.19 -23.68
CA LEU A 292 -11.21 -12.29 -22.73
C LEU A 292 -11.80 -11.85 -21.39
N ALA A 293 -11.39 -10.68 -20.88
CA ALA A 293 -11.90 -10.14 -19.61
C ALA A 293 -13.43 -9.97 -19.62
N ILE A 294 -14.01 -9.46 -20.72
CA ILE A 294 -15.46 -9.31 -20.85
C ILE A 294 -16.16 -10.68 -20.95
N GLY A 295 -15.57 -11.62 -21.68
CA GLY A 295 -16.04 -13.00 -21.74
C GLY A 295 -16.11 -13.64 -20.34
N THR A 296 -15.04 -13.51 -19.57
CA THR A 296 -14.95 -14.04 -18.21
C THR A 296 -15.92 -13.33 -17.25
N ALA A 297 -16.13 -12.01 -17.39
CA ALA A 297 -17.12 -11.28 -16.59
C ALA A 297 -18.54 -11.81 -16.80
N LYS A 298 -18.91 -12.10 -18.06
CA LYS A 298 -20.21 -12.74 -18.37
C LYS A 298 -20.31 -14.13 -17.73
N GLU A 299 -19.28 -14.96 -17.88
CA GLU A 299 -19.27 -16.33 -17.33
C GLU A 299 -19.36 -16.33 -15.80
N LEU A 300 -18.73 -15.36 -15.14
CA LEU A 300 -18.79 -15.20 -13.70
C LEU A 300 -20.21 -14.85 -13.22
N VAL A 301 -20.88 -13.91 -13.89
CA VAL A 301 -22.28 -13.55 -13.61
C VAL A 301 -23.21 -14.75 -13.83
N GLU A 302 -23.05 -15.45 -14.95
CA GLU A 302 -23.85 -16.61 -15.29
C GLU A 302 -23.73 -17.72 -14.23
N THR A 303 -22.51 -17.98 -13.79
CA THR A 303 -22.21 -18.98 -12.76
C THR A 303 -22.78 -18.58 -11.41
N CYS A 304 -22.68 -17.31 -11.03
CA CYS A 304 -23.28 -16.79 -9.81
C CYS A 304 -24.80 -17.00 -9.80
N CYS A 305 -25.49 -16.59 -10.87
CA CYS A 305 -26.93 -16.78 -11.01
C CYS A 305 -27.32 -18.26 -10.88
N LYS A 306 -26.65 -19.15 -11.63
CA LYS A 306 -26.90 -20.60 -11.59
C LYS A 306 -26.68 -21.16 -10.18
N SER A 307 -25.60 -20.77 -9.52
CA SER A 307 -25.26 -21.26 -8.18
C SER A 307 -26.32 -20.87 -7.14
N ILE A 308 -26.76 -19.62 -7.13
CA ILE A 308 -27.81 -19.16 -6.21
C ILE A 308 -29.16 -19.82 -6.52
N LEU A 309 -29.52 -19.95 -7.80
CA LEU A 309 -30.76 -20.63 -8.20
C LEU A 309 -30.76 -22.11 -7.77
N THR A 310 -29.64 -22.81 -7.92
CA THR A 310 -29.48 -24.18 -7.43
C THR A 310 -29.64 -24.27 -5.92
N LYS A 311 -28.98 -23.38 -5.15
CA LYS A 311 -29.13 -23.32 -3.68
C LYS A 311 -30.57 -23.08 -3.23
N ARG A 312 -31.32 -22.27 -3.99
CA ARG A 312 -32.75 -21.97 -3.74
C ARG A 312 -33.72 -23.02 -4.31
N GLY A 313 -33.22 -24.10 -4.91
CA GLY A 313 -34.06 -25.16 -5.49
C GLY A 313 -34.89 -24.73 -6.70
N ILE A 314 -34.47 -23.69 -7.42
CA ILE A 314 -35.18 -23.16 -8.59
C ILE A 314 -34.62 -23.77 -9.86
N ALA A 315 -35.49 -24.40 -10.64
CA ALA A 315 -35.11 -25.05 -11.89
C ALA A 315 -34.76 -24.05 -13.00
N PHE A 316 -33.66 -24.33 -13.70
CA PHE A 316 -33.26 -23.66 -14.95
C PHE A 316 -32.83 -24.71 -15.98
N THR A 317 -32.96 -24.38 -17.26
CA THR A 317 -32.64 -25.25 -18.40
C THR A 317 -31.37 -24.77 -19.10
N LYS A 318 -30.82 -25.60 -20.00
CA LYS A 318 -29.69 -25.20 -20.86
C LYS A 318 -30.06 -24.15 -21.91
N SER A 319 -31.35 -23.94 -22.17
CA SER A 319 -31.84 -22.93 -23.11
C SER A 319 -32.06 -21.57 -22.47
N ASP A 320 -32.07 -21.49 -21.13
CA ASP A 320 -32.22 -20.21 -20.43
C ASP A 320 -30.99 -19.34 -20.72
N ASP A 321 -31.24 -18.15 -21.27
CA ASP A 321 -30.20 -17.18 -21.50
C ASP A 321 -29.86 -16.37 -20.22
N MET A 322 -28.91 -15.45 -20.32
CA MET A 322 -28.53 -14.63 -19.16
C MET A 322 -29.69 -13.76 -18.65
N GLY A 323 -30.56 -13.27 -19.55
CA GLY A 323 -31.74 -12.51 -19.16
C GLY A 323 -32.73 -13.36 -18.37
N ASP A 324 -32.95 -14.61 -18.79
CA ASP A 324 -33.83 -15.56 -18.11
C ASP A 324 -33.30 -15.94 -16.73
N LEU A 325 -32.00 -16.24 -16.63
CA LEU A 325 -31.34 -16.56 -15.36
C LEU A 325 -31.44 -15.39 -14.37
N THR A 326 -31.18 -14.16 -14.82
CA THR A 326 -31.25 -12.97 -13.95
C THR A 326 -32.69 -12.68 -13.52
N LYS A 327 -33.69 -12.87 -14.39
CA LYS A 327 -35.11 -12.72 -14.02
C LYS A 327 -35.56 -13.74 -12.97
N LYS A 328 -35.14 -15.01 -13.12
CA LYS A 328 -35.43 -16.05 -12.13
C LYS A 328 -34.77 -15.71 -10.79
N LEU A 329 -33.53 -15.24 -10.81
CA LEU A 329 -32.79 -14.84 -9.61
C LEU A 329 -33.42 -13.65 -8.89
N THR A 330 -33.78 -12.58 -9.61
CA THR A 330 -34.37 -11.37 -9.02
C THR A 330 -35.71 -11.68 -8.37
N LYS A 331 -36.52 -12.56 -8.99
CA LYS A 331 -37.76 -13.07 -8.40
C LYS A 331 -37.50 -13.93 -7.16
N ALA A 332 -36.53 -14.85 -7.23
CA ALA A 332 -36.16 -15.74 -6.13
C ALA A 332 -35.71 -15.01 -4.86
N LEU A 333 -35.00 -13.90 -5.05
CA LEU A 333 -34.45 -13.06 -3.99
C LEU A 333 -35.38 -11.92 -3.57
N GLN A 334 -36.54 -11.79 -4.24
CA GLN A 334 -37.48 -10.68 -4.05
C GLN A 334 -36.77 -9.31 -4.09
N LEU A 335 -35.85 -9.14 -5.05
CA LEU A 335 -35.07 -7.90 -5.16
C LEU A 335 -35.98 -6.72 -5.50
N VAL A 336 -37.02 -6.98 -6.29
CA VAL A 336 -38.08 -6.00 -6.56
C VAL A 336 -39.17 -6.21 -5.52
N PRO A 337 -39.42 -5.26 -4.61
CA PRO A 337 -40.43 -5.44 -3.60
C PRO A 337 -41.82 -5.24 -4.25
N GLU A 338 -42.53 -6.34 -4.45
CA GLU A 338 -43.92 -6.35 -4.93
C GLU A 338 -44.83 -5.86 -3.79
N GLY A 339 -45.58 -4.79 -4.02
CA GLY A 339 -46.60 -4.31 -3.08
C GLY A 339 -46.18 -3.30 -2.01
N VAL A 340 -44.98 -2.70 -2.10
CA VAL A 340 -44.68 -1.50 -1.27
C VAL A 340 -45.59 -0.39 -1.75
N SER A 341 -46.47 0.11 -0.87
CA SER A 341 -47.29 1.29 -1.18
C SER A 341 -46.38 2.39 -1.72
N ASP A 342 -46.83 3.11 -2.76
CA ASP A 342 -46.11 4.21 -3.41
C ASP A 342 -45.77 5.40 -2.47
N ALA A 343 -45.92 5.24 -1.15
CA ALA A 343 -45.68 6.21 -0.11
C ALA A 343 -44.19 6.52 0.17
N ALA A 344 -43.24 5.68 -0.27
CA ALA A 344 -41.81 5.95 -0.08
C ALA A 344 -41.16 6.46 -1.38
N LYS A 345 -40.87 7.77 -1.45
CA LYS A 345 -40.18 8.46 -2.58
C LYS A 345 -38.84 7.81 -3.01
N GLY A 346 -38.29 6.87 -2.26
CA GLY A 346 -37.08 6.10 -2.60
C GLY A 346 -37.33 4.76 -3.30
N ALA A 347 -38.51 4.16 -3.17
CA ALA A 347 -38.77 2.79 -3.66
C ALA A 347 -38.65 2.69 -5.19
N GLU A 348 -39.16 3.68 -5.91
CA GLU A 348 -39.08 3.71 -7.38
C GLU A 348 -37.63 3.85 -7.88
N ASN A 349 -36.82 4.68 -7.21
CA ASN A 349 -35.40 4.84 -7.54
C ASN A 349 -34.63 3.53 -7.29
N VAL A 350 -34.94 2.81 -6.21
CA VAL A 350 -34.35 1.50 -5.92
C VAL A 350 -34.76 0.48 -6.99
N ARG A 351 -36.04 0.42 -7.37
CA ARG A 351 -36.49 -0.45 -8.49
C ARG A 351 -35.76 -0.13 -9.79
N LEU A 352 -35.56 1.16 -10.10
CA LEU A 352 -34.85 1.58 -11.30
C LEU A 352 -33.38 1.17 -11.27
N ILE A 353 -32.69 1.33 -10.13
CA ILE A 353 -31.30 0.89 -9.95
C ILE A 353 -31.19 -0.63 -10.16
N LEU A 354 -32.10 -1.41 -9.58
CA LEU A 354 -32.12 -2.87 -9.73
C LEU A 354 -32.40 -3.33 -11.16
N ARG A 355 -33.32 -2.64 -11.86
CA ARG A 355 -33.59 -2.89 -13.28
C ARG A 355 -32.36 -2.57 -14.12
N ASN A 356 -31.67 -1.47 -13.85
CA ASN A 356 -30.45 -1.10 -14.55
C ASN A 356 -29.32 -2.11 -14.29
N LEU A 357 -29.21 -2.62 -13.06
CA LEU A 357 -28.25 -3.66 -12.69
C LEU A 357 -28.54 -4.99 -13.40
N THR A 358 -29.81 -5.35 -13.57
CA THR A 358 -30.22 -6.49 -14.40
C THR A 358 -29.93 -6.25 -15.89
N GLN A 359 -30.14 -5.03 -16.38
CA GLN A 359 -29.84 -4.68 -17.78
C GLN A 359 -28.34 -4.76 -18.08
N ILE A 360 -27.47 -4.49 -17.10
CA ILE A 360 -26.01 -4.64 -17.23
C ILE A 360 -25.65 -6.07 -17.64
N THR A 361 -26.29 -7.11 -17.08
CA THR A 361 -25.97 -8.51 -17.44
C THR A 361 -26.32 -8.83 -18.89
N SER A 362 -27.41 -8.25 -19.39
CA SER A 362 -27.80 -8.36 -20.80
C SER A 362 -26.83 -7.60 -21.71
N ASN A 363 -26.42 -6.40 -21.31
CA ASN A 363 -25.49 -5.58 -22.07
C ASN A 363 -24.08 -6.21 -22.12
N LEU A 364 -23.63 -6.89 -21.07
CA LEU A 364 -22.39 -7.68 -21.07
C LEU A 364 -22.44 -8.83 -22.09
N THR A 365 -23.60 -9.49 -22.20
CA THR A 365 -23.81 -10.56 -23.19
C THR A 365 -23.75 -10.01 -24.62
N GLN A 366 -24.35 -8.84 -24.87
CA GLN A 366 -24.27 -8.16 -26.17
C GLN A 366 -22.85 -7.68 -26.49
N LEU A 367 -22.15 -7.11 -25.51
CA LEU A 367 -20.77 -6.65 -25.67
C LEU A 367 -19.84 -7.82 -26.03
N ARG A 368 -19.98 -8.98 -25.37
CA ARG A 368 -19.28 -10.21 -25.76
C ARG A 368 -19.67 -10.66 -27.18
N GLY A 369 -20.94 -10.59 -27.54
CA GLY A 369 -21.40 -11.03 -28.87
C GLY A 369 -20.81 -10.19 -30.00
N LEU A 370 -20.74 -8.87 -29.82
CA LEU A 370 -20.25 -7.92 -30.82
C LEU A 370 -18.72 -7.88 -30.92
N TYR A 371 -18.02 -8.12 -29.81
CA TYR A 371 -16.58 -7.87 -29.71
C TYR A 371 -15.77 -9.08 -29.21
N GLY A 372 -16.39 -10.25 -29.04
CA GLY A 372 -15.73 -11.46 -28.58
C GLY A 372 -15.01 -12.22 -29.70
N THR A 373 -14.21 -13.22 -29.31
CA THR A 373 -13.37 -14.04 -30.19
C THR A 373 -14.11 -15.04 -31.08
N GLY A 374 -15.45 -15.01 -31.09
CA GLY A 374 -16.29 -16.06 -31.68
C GLY A 374 -16.65 -15.93 -33.16
N HIS A 375 -16.37 -14.79 -33.80
CA HIS A 375 -16.68 -14.56 -35.22
C HIS A 375 -15.50 -13.89 -35.93
N GLY A 376 -15.15 -14.39 -37.12
CA GLY A 376 -14.03 -13.89 -37.92
C GLY A 376 -14.13 -12.38 -38.17
N LYS A 377 -13.03 -11.66 -37.97
CA LYS A 377 -12.99 -10.19 -37.98
C LYS A 377 -12.40 -9.67 -39.29
N ASP A 378 -13.09 -8.74 -39.94
CA ASP A 378 -12.57 -8.00 -41.10
C ASP A 378 -11.44 -7.05 -40.67
N GLY A 379 -10.47 -6.85 -41.57
CA GLY A 379 -9.16 -6.19 -41.32
C GLY A 379 -9.17 -4.71 -40.90
N GLN A 380 -10.33 -4.11 -40.58
CA GLN A 380 -10.45 -2.75 -40.04
C GLN A 380 -10.96 -2.69 -38.60
N TYR A 381 -11.04 -3.82 -37.90
CA TYR A 381 -11.59 -3.89 -36.55
C TYR A 381 -10.77 -3.09 -35.51
N ARG A 382 -11.37 -2.05 -34.92
CA ARG A 382 -10.87 -1.37 -33.71
C ARG A 382 -11.47 -2.06 -32.48
N GLY A 383 -10.69 -2.91 -31.82
CA GLY A 383 -11.13 -3.70 -30.67
C GLY A 383 -11.42 -2.89 -29.40
N LEU A 384 -11.95 -3.59 -28.40
CA LEU A 384 -12.25 -3.00 -27.11
C LEU A 384 -10.95 -2.64 -26.36
N GLN A 385 -10.90 -1.41 -25.85
CA GLN A 385 -9.80 -0.93 -25.01
C GLN A 385 -9.93 -1.41 -23.56
N PRO A 386 -8.82 -1.49 -22.79
CA PRO A 386 -8.82 -1.87 -21.38
C PRO A 386 -9.83 -1.12 -20.51
N ARG A 387 -10.08 0.17 -20.80
CA ARG A 387 -11.09 0.96 -20.07
C ARG A 387 -12.52 0.39 -20.19
N HIS A 388 -12.87 -0.21 -21.33
CA HIS A 388 -14.19 -0.80 -21.53
C HIS A 388 -14.31 -2.15 -20.81
N ALA A 389 -13.23 -2.95 -20.82
CA ALA A 389 -13.16 -4.16 -20.01
C ALA A 389 -13.28 -3.84 -18.52
N ARG A 390 -12.54 -2.85 -18.01
CA ARG A 390 -12.65 -2.42 -16.61
C ARG A 390 -14.08 -2.03 -16.22
N LEU A 391 -14.80 -1.28 -17.07
CA LEU A 391 -16.21 -0.94 -16.83
C LEU A 391 -17.09 -2.21 -16.77
N ALA A 392 -16.93 -3.12 -17.72
CA ALA A 392 -17.70 -4.36 -17.79
C ALA A 392 -17.47 -5.26 -16.58
N VAL A 393 -16.20 -5.44 -16.18
CA VAL A 393 -15.81 -6.21 -15.00
C VAL A 393 -16.38 -5.57 -13.74
N ALA A 394 -16.21 -4.27 -13.56
CA ALA A 394 -16.74 -3.57 -12.39
C ALA A 394 -18.26 -3.72 -12.25
N ALA A 395 -18.98 -3.59 -13.36
CA ALA A 395 -20.42 -3.74 -13.41
C ALA A 395 -20.88 -5.18 -13.08
N ALA A 396 -20.17 -6.19 -13.60
CA ALA A 396 -20.42 -7.59 -13.27
C ALA A 396 -20.21 -7.88 -11.78
N VAL A 397 -19.12 -7.38 -11.20
CA VAL A 397 -18.84 -7.60 -9.77
C VAL A 397 -19.86 -6.89 -8.88
N ALA A 398 -20.22 -5.65 -9.19
CA ALA A 398 -21.23 -4.92 -8.42
C ALA A 398 -22.57 -5.68 -8.39
N PHE A 399 -22.96 -6.32 -9.50
CA PHE A 399 -24.13 -7.19 -9.54
C PHE A 399 -23.96 -8.42 -8.64
N ILE A 400 -22.85 -9.15 -8.78
CA ILE A 400 -22.55 -10.38 -8.04
C ILE A 400 -22.53 -10.13 -6.52
N ASP A 401 -21.90 -9.05 -6.08
CA ASP A 401 -21.82 -8.67 -4.67
C ASP A 401 -23.21 -8.43 -4.08
N PHE A 402 -24.00 -7.59 -4.74
CA PHE A 402 -25.34 -7.26 -4.30
C PHE A 402 -26.27 -8.49 -4.20
N VAL A 403 -26.29 -9.36 -5.22
CA VAL A 403 -27.18 -10.54 -5.20
C VAL A 403 -26.73 -11.58 -4.19
N SER A 404 -25.43 -11.72 -3.95
CA SER A 404 -24.88 -12.68 -2.99
C SER A 404 -25.07 -12.22 -1.55
N GLU A 405 -24.88 -10.93 -1.28
CA GLU A 405 -25.23 -10.32 0.01
C GLU A 405 -26.72 -10.49 0.30
N THR A 406 -27.58 -10.20 -0.68
CA THR A 406 -29.03 -10.36 -0.51
C THR A 406 -29.41 -11.82 -0.25
N HIS A 407 -28.79 -12.77 -0.95
CA HIS A 407 -29.01 -14.20 -0.72
C HIS A 407 -28.68 -14.63 0.71
N ARG A 408 -27.52 -14.21 1.23
CA ARG A 408 -27.10 -14.52 2.62
C ARG A 408 -28.04 -13.91 3.65
N HIS A 409 -28.41 -12.64 3.46
CA HIS A 409 -29.34 -11.96 4.35
C HIS A 409 -30.67 -12.73 4.44
N ARG A 410 -31.17 -13.21 3.29
CA ARG A 410 -32.41 -14.01 3.22
C ARG A 410 -32.25 -15.39 3.85
N GLU A 411 -31.15 -16.10 3.62
CA GLU A 411 -30.88 -17.38 4.30
C GLU A 411 -30.87 -17.23 5.82
N HIS A 412 -30.25 -16.16 6.34
CA HIS A 412 -30.24 -15.89 7.77
C HIS A 412 -31.64 -15.59 8.34
N THR A 413 -32.46 -14.82 7.62
CA THR A 413 -33.85 -14.53 8.06
C THR A 413 -34.74 -15.77 7.97
N GLU A 414 -34.67 -16.54 6.89
CA GLU A 414 -35.43 -17.78 6.72
C GLU A 414 -35.05 -18.86 7.75
N ASN A 415 -33.78 -18.91 8.19
CA ASN A 415 -33.34 -19.82 9.25
C ASN A 415 -33.78 -19.35 10.64
N ALA A 416 -33.82 -18.04 10.90
CA ALA A 416 -34.30 -17.46 12.15
C ALA A 416 -35.83 -17.61 12.32
N GLU A 417 -36.59 -17.66 11.22
CA GLU A 417 -38.05 -17.93 11.25
C GLU A 417 -38.39 -19.42 11.43
N LYS A 418 -37.44 -20.32 11.18
CA LYS A 418 -37.61 -21.79 11.31
C LYS A 418 -37.13 -22.33 12.66
N ALA A 419 -36.34 -21.56 13.41
CA ALA A 419 -35.89 -21.87 14.77
C ALA A 419 -36.88 -21.31 15.79
#